data_AF-A0A1J1LKI4-F1
#
_entry.id   AF-A0A1J1LKI4-F1
#
_cell.length_a   1.000
_cell.length_b   1.000
_cell.length_c   1.000
_cell.angle_alpha   90.00
_cell.angle_beta   90.00
_cell.angle_gamma   90.00
#
_symmetry.space_group_name_H-M   'P 1'
#
loop_
_entity.id
_entity.type
_entity.pdbx_description
1 polymer ?
#
loop_
_entity_poly.entity_id
_entity_poly.type
_entity_poly.pdbx_seq_one_letter_code
_entity_poly.pdbx_strand_id
1 'polypeptide(L)'
;MYSKLVRLNIPSGWAITHNTFGDEDPFIQDGRIVNEQFYNENLLMIQPIKFNGTDWIINQTGDRLKLGWYPHANPQGAYRLELLAGNPEQEGLEFQAKEREKIRQVIEQCFQLITQGVDLQEIKWVIERRDQTFEKNPHLPLVIRKKLQDYYRYRNRFYYGQLYSLYSPIYYELTNIAYRSAKDNKIAYNIPTQENRTIERNC
;
A
#
# COMPACT_ATOMS: atom_id res chain seq x y z
N MET A 1 9.35 -8.24 21.96
CA MET A 1 8.16 -8.51 21.12
C MET A 1 8.41 -7.77 19.82
N TYR A 2 8.42 -8.45 18.66
CA TYR A 2 8.62 -7.76 17.39
C TYR A 2 7.27 -7.25 16.90
N SER A 3 7.12 -5.94 16.91
CA SER A 3 5.95 -5.24 16.42
C SER A 3 5.81 -5.43 14.93
N LYS A 4 4.63 -5.85 14.49
CA LYS A 4 4.34 -5.99 13.07
C LYS A 4 4.06 -4.60 12.50
N LEU A 5 4.67 -4.23 11.38
CA LEU A 5 4.35 -2.98 10.69
C LEU A 5 3.03 -3.12 9.92
N VAL A 6 2.33 -2.00 9.75
CA VAL A 6 1.16 -1.93 8.87
C VAL A 6 1.58 -2.23 7.44
N ARG A 7 0.81 -3.09 6.78
CA ARG A 7 1.02 -3.41 5.37
C ARG A 7 0.43 -2.31 4.49
N LEU A 8 1.24 -1.79 3.58
CA LEU A 8 0.87 -0.75 2.62
C LEU A 8 1.17 -1.21 1.20
N ASN A 9 0.24 -0.95 0.28
CA ASN A 9 0.48 -1.09 -1.15
C ASN A 9 1.12 0.19 -1.70
N ILE A 10 2.45 0.17 -1.83
CA ILE A 10 3.23 1.32 -2.32
C ILE A 10 3.57 1.08 -3.80
N PRO A 11 3.22 2.02 -4.71
CA PRO A 11 3.53 1.87 -6.13
C PRO A 11 5.02 2.03 -6.41
N SER A 12 5.46 1.51 -7.56
CA SER A 12 6.81 1.73 -8.07
C SER A 12 7.12 3.22 -8.22
N GLY A 13 8.38 3.60 -8.02
CA GLY A 13 8.79 5.01 -8.04
C GLY A 13 8.65 5.72 -6.70
N TRP A 14 8.32 4.99 -5.63
CA TRP A 14 8.30 5.48 -4.26
C TRP A 14 9.13 4.61 -3.34
N ALA A 15 9.72 5.21 -2.32
CA ALA A 15 10.48 4.52 -1.29
C ALA A 15 10.07 5.00 0.10
N ILE A 16 10.02 4.05 1.05
CA ILE A 16 9.87 4.35 2.46
C ILE A 16 11.23 4.80 3.00
N THR A 17 11.35 6.03 3.49
CA THR A 17 12.59 6.55 4.09
C THR A 17 12.58 6.50 5.61
N HIS A 18 11.40 6.36 6.22
CA HIS A 18 11.23 6.13 7.66
C HIS A 18 9.94 5.34 7.93
N ASN A 19 9.96 4.40 8.87
CA ASN A 19 8.76 3.62 9.24
C ASN A 19 8.82 3.06 10.67
N THR A 20 7.92 3.56 11.51
CA THR A 20 7.50 3.01 12.79
C THR A 20 5.98 2.89 12.87
N PHE A 21 5.27 2.84 11.73
CA PHE A 21 3.83 2.70 11.68
C PHE A 21 3.42 1.25 11.98
N GLY A 22 3.22 0.99 13.27
CA GLY A 22 2.93 -0.33 13.82
C GLY A 22 1.47 -0.77 13.71
N ASP A 23 1.29 -2.08 13.53
CA ASP A 23 0.04 -2.82 13.66
C ASP A 23 -0.17 -3.27 15.13
N GLU A 24 0.05 -2.33 16.06
CA GLU A 24 -0.21 -2.49 17.50
C GLU A 24 -1.24 -1.47 17.95
N ASP A 25 -2.08 -1.82 18.92
CA ASP A 25 -3.02 -0.90 19.54
C ASP A 25 -2.33 -0.11 20.66
N PRO A 26 -2.83 1.09 21.05
CA PRO A 26 -2.17 1.90 22.05
C PRO A 26 -2.29 1.21 23.41
N PHE A 27 -1.16 0.91 24.03
CA PHE A 27 -1.13 0.34 25.36
C PHE A 27 -1.13 1.48 26.39
N ILE A 28 -2.27 1.69 27.05
CA ILE A 28 -2.46 2.83 27.97
C ILE A 28 -2.20 2.37 29.41
N GLN A 29 -1.29 3.05 30.09
CA GLN A 29 -1.03 2.89 31.51
C GLN A 29 -0.88 4.28 32.14
N ASP A 30 -1.55 4.52 33.27
CA ASP A 30 -1.50 5.79 34.00
C ASP A 30 -1.79 7.02 33.13
N GLY A 31 -2.72 6.87 32.18
CA GLY A 31 -3.14 7.94 31.26
C GLY A 31 -2.13 8.26 30.15
N ARG A 32 -1.12 7.42 29.93
CA ARG A 32 -0.10 7.58 28.89
C ARG A 32 0.00 6.35 28.00
N ILE A 33 0.40 6.55 26.75
CA ILE A 33 0.72 5.45 25.85
C ILE A 33 2.12 4.94 26.20
N VAL A 34 2.23 3.68 26.63
CA VAL A 34 3.50 3.05 27.02
C VAL A 34 4.30 2.60 25.80
N ASN A 35 3.64 2.18 24.72
CA ASN A 35 4.27 1.84 23.45
C ASN A 35 4.44 3.07 22.54
N GLU A 36 4.90 4.19 23.10
CA GLU A 36 4.99 5.50 22.44
C GLU A 36 5.83 5.51 21.16
N GLN A 37 6.74 4.55 20.97
CA GLN A 37 7.49 4.39 19.72
C GLN A 37 6.59 4.17 18.49
N PHE A 38 5.35 3.70 18.67
CA PHE A 38 4.34 3.55 17.61
C PHE A 38 3.34 4.70 17.55
N TYR A 39 3.45 5.67 18.45
CA TYR A 39 2.52 6.80 18.63
C TYR A 39 3.25 8.13 18.77
N ASN A 40 4.28 8.34 17.97
CA ASN A 40 5.01 9.60 17.86
C ASN A 40 4.64 10.35 16.56
N GLU A 41 5.14 11.58 16.40
CA GLU A 41 4.79 12.47 15.28
C GLU A 41 5.45 12.13 13.94
N ASN A 42 6.36 11.15 13.93
CA ASN A 42 7.09 10.69 12.74
C ASN A 42 6.95 9.18 12.63
N LEU A 43 5.78 8.70 12.19
CA LEU A 43 5.51 7.28 12.05
C LEU A 43 5.89 6.73 10.69
N LEU A 44 5.72 7.50 9.62
CA LEU A 44 6.01 7.03 8.27
C LEU A 44 6.36 8.21 7.37
N MET A 45 7.40 8.03 6.55
CA MET A 45 7.79 8.94 5.49
C MET A 45 7.98 8.14 4.20
N ILE A 46 7.27 8.53 3.14
CA ILE A 46 7.40 7.93 1.80
C ILE A 46 7.70 9.05 0.81
N GLN A 47 8.73 8.84 0.00
CA GLN A 47 9.22 9.82 -0.95
C GLN A 47 9.40 9.21 -2.35
N PRO A 48 9.21 10.00 -3.42
CA PRO A 48 9.41 9.53 -4.77
C PRO A 48 10.89 9.29 -5.01
N ILE A 49 11.20 8.32 -5.86
CA ILE A 49 12.56 7.99 -6.27
C ILE A 49 12.70 8.10 -7.78
N LYS A 50 13.90 8.45 -8.22
CA LYS A 50 14.27 8.51 -9.63
C LYS A 50 15.60 7.81 -9.85
N PHE A 51 15.74 7.19 -11.01
CA PHE A 51 17.01 6.62 -11.45
C PHE A 51 17.84 7.72 -12.12
N ASN A 52 19.08 7.92 -11.69
CA ASN A 52 19.98 8.94 -12.25
C ASN A 52 20.95 8.39 -13.31
N GLY A 53 20.81 7.11 -13.69
CA GLY A 53 21.74 6.40 -14.58
C GLY A 53 22.64 5.39 -13.86
N THR A 54 22.90 5.58 -12.57
CA THR A 54 23.71 4.66 -11.74
C THR A 54 22.93 4.11 -10.56
N ASP A 55 22.18 4.97 -9.87
CA ASP A 55 21.54 4.67 -8.60
C ASP A 55 20.10 5.19 -8.56
N TRP A 56 19.33 4.64 -7.62
CA TRP A 56 18.04 5.19 -7.22
C TRP A 56 18.25 6.25 -6.15
N ILE A 57 17.83 7.46 -6.43
CA ILE A 57 17.93 8.59 -5.50
C ILE A 57 16.54 9.10 -5.13
N ILE A 58 16.42 9.66 -3.92
CA ILE A 58 15.20 10.36 -3.51
C ILE A 58 15.02 11.60 -4.39
N ASN A 59 13.83 11.74 -4.96
CA ASN A 59 13.43 12.93 -5.70
C ASN A 59 12.98 14.02 -4.71
N GLN A 60 13.89 14.93 -4.36
CA GLN A 60 13.65 15.99 -3.38
C GLN A 60 12.57 17.01 -3.78
N THR A 61 12.25 17.11 -5.07
CA THR A 61 11.27 18.05 -5.61
C THR A 61 9.91 17.40 -5.89
N GLY A 62 9.72 16.13 -5.54
CA GLY A 62 8.45 15.43 -5.70
C GLY A 62 7.59 15.48 -4.44
N ASP A 63 6.31 15.17 -4.61
CA ASP A 63 5.36 15.10 -3.50
C ASP A 63 5.80 14.05 -2.49
N ARG A 64 5.64 14.32 -1.20
CA ARG A 64 6.05 13.41 -0.12
C ARG A 64 4.89 13.16 0.82
N LEU A 65 4.79 11.92 1.29
CA LEU A 65 3.75 11.49 2.23
C LEU A 65 4.37 11.32 3.61
N LYS A 66 3.85 12.06 4.59
CA LYS A 66 4.23 11.97 6.00
C LYS A 66 3.03 11.55 6.84
N LEU A 67 3.28 10.71 7.83
CA LEU A 67 2.29 10.29 8.81
C LEU A 67 2.89 10.42 10.22
N GLY A 68 2.10 10.95 11.13
CA GLY A 68 2.42 11.00 12.56
C GLY A 68 1.19 10.79 13.42
N TRP A 69 1.40 10.53 14.70
CA TRP A 69 0.38 10.57 15.74
C TRP A 69 0.50 11.88 16.52
N TYR A 70 -0.61 12.63 16.58
CA TYR A 70 -0.66 13.96 17.17
C TYR A 70 -1.81 14.11 18.18
N PRO A 71 -1.56 14.72 19.35
CA PRO A 71 -0.24 15.06 19.89
C PRO A 71 0.60 13.82 20.23
N HIS A 72 1.94 13.96 20.24
CA HIS A 72 2.87 12.89 20.59
C HIS A 72 2.43 12.09 21.84
N ALA A 73 2.38 10.76 21.72
CA ALA A 73 2.04 9.79 22.77
C ALA A 73 0.74 10.06 23.54
N ASN A 74 -0.16 10.89 23.00
CA ASN A 74 -1.41 11.24 23.66
C ASN A 74 -2.49 10.19 23.35
N PRO A 75 -3.12 9.55 24.35
CA PRO A 75 -4.22 8.59 24.12
C PRO A 75 -5.45 9.18 23.41
N GLN A 76 -5.62 10.50 23.48
CA GLN A 76 -6.66 11.25 22.78
C GLN A 76 -6.18 11.84 21.45
N GLY A 77 -4.94 11.53 21.05
CA GLY A 77 -4.42 11.89 19.76
C GLY A 77 -5.09 11.12 18.61
N ALA A 78 -4.68 11.50 17.41
CA ALA A 78 -5.09 10.89 16.16
C ALA A 78 -3.90 10.80 15.21
N TYR A 79 -4.00 9.93 14.22
CA TYR A 79 -3.09 9.96 13.10
C TYR A 79 -3.35 11.20 12.25
N ARG A 80 -2.29 11.90 11.86
CA ARG A 80 -2.30 12.98 10.88
C ARG A 80 -1.47 12.56 9.68
N LEU A 81 -2.13 12.42 8.55
CA LEU A 81 -1.55 12.16 7.24
C LEU A 81 -1.38 13.49 6.50
N GLU A 82 -0.17 13.74 6.02
CA GLU A 82 0.18 14.91 5.24
C GLU A 82 0.72 14.46 3.88
N LEU A 83 0.09 14.90 2.79
CA LEU A 83 0.67 14.83 1.46
C LEU A 83 1.20 16.22 1.11
N LEU A 84 2.51 16.37 1.20
CA LEU A 84 3.19 17.64 1.01
C LEU A 84 3.60 17.73 -0.46
N ALA A 85 3.13 18.77 -1.15
CA ALA A 85 3.50 19.01 -2.54
C ALA A 85 5.01 19.26 -2.67
N GLY A 86 5.59 18.80 -3.78
CA GLY A 86 6.97 19.14 -4.13
C GLY A 86 7.17 20.63 -4.42
N ASN A 87 6.11 21.30 -4.88
CA ASN A 87 6.06 22.74 -5.06
C ASN A 87 5.51 23.45 -3.80
N PRO A 88 6.28 24.34 -3.14
CA PRO A 88 5.81 25.05 -1.96
C PRO A 88 4.63 26.00 -2.21
N GLU A 89 4.36 26.38 -3.46
CA GLU A 89 3.19 27.20 -3.83
C GLU A 89 1.87 26.41 -3.86
N GLN A 90 1.95 25.07 -3.90
CA GLN A 90 0.77 24.21 -3.87
C GLN A 90 0.42 23.84 -2.42
N GLU A 91 -0.84 24.06 -2.03
CA GLU A 91 -1.34 23.57 -0.75
C GLU A 91 -1.28 22.04 -0.71
N GLY A 92 -0.70 21.49 0.35
CA GLY A 92 -0.75 20.07 0.62
C GLY A 92 -2.16 19.59 1.02
N LEU A 93 -2.26 18.28 1.18
CA LEU A 93 -3.42 17.63 1.81
C LEU A 93 -3.06 17.27 3.25
N GLU A 94 -3.95 17.60 4.17
CA GLU A 94 -3.95 17.06 5.53
C GLU A 94 -5.23 16.24 5.75
N PHE A 95 -5.07 15.05 6.35
CA PHE A 95 -6.18 14.19 6.73
C PHE A 95 -5.94 13.60 8.12
N GLN A 96 -6.96 13.60 8.98
CA GLN A 96 -6.86 13.09 10.34
C GLN A 96 -7.86 11.97 10.60
N ALA A 97 -7.42 10.93 11.30
CA ALA A 97 -8.29 9.86 11.78
C ALA A 97 -7.68 9.14 12.98
N LYS A 98 -8.51 8.63 13.88
CA LYS A 98 -8.04 7.80 15.00
C LYS A 98 -7.82 6.35 14.56
N GLU A 99 -8.58 5.89 13.56
CA GLU A 99 -8.56 4.52 13.09
C GLU A 99 -7.41 4.26 12.12
N ARG A 100 -6.47 3.40 12.54
CA ARG A 100 -5.33 2.97 11.72
C ARG A 100 -5.72 2.45 10.33
N GLU A 101 -6.78 1.65 10.26
CA GLU A 101 -7.26 1.07 9.00
C GLU A 101 -7.81 2.13 8.03
N LYS A 102 -8.42 3.20 8.56
CA LYS A 102 -8.87 4.34 7.76
C LYS A 102 -7.68 5.08 7.16
N ILE A 103 -6.64 5.33 7.95
CA ILE A 103 -5.37 5.92 7.48
C ILE A 103 -4.72 5.05 6.40
N ARG A 104 -4.64 3.74 6.61
CA ARG A 104 -4.10 2.79 5.63
C ARG A 104 -4.82 2.92 4.28
N GLN A 105 -6.15 2.94 4.32
CA GLN A 105 -6.98 3.08 3.11
C GLN A 105 -6.77 4.42 2.41
N VAL A 106 -6.67 5.52 3.17
CA VAL A 106 -6.43 6.85 2.60
C VAL A 106 -5.03 6.92 1.95
N ILE A 107 -3.99 6.36 2.59
CA ILE A 107 -2.64 6.30 2.00
C ILE A 107 -2.67 5.56 0.65
N GLU A 108 -3.29 4.38 0.61
CA GLU A 108 -3.38 3.59 -0.63
C GLU A 108 -4.19 4.31 -1.71
N GLN A 109 -5.24 5.02 -1.32
CA GLN A 109 -6.05 5.82 -2.23
C GLN A 109 -5.26 7.01 -2.78
N CYS A 110 -4.48 7.73 -1.96
CA CYS A 110 -3.59 8.78 -2.41
C CYS A 110 -2.66 8.25 -3.50
N PHE A 111 -1.97 7.13 -3.24
CA PHE A 111 -1.07 6.55 -4.22
C PHE A 111 -1.76 6.10 -5.51
N GLN A 112 -2.97 5.55 -5.41
CA GLN A 112 -3.75 5.19 -6.59
C GLN A 112 -4.04 6.42 -7.46
N LEU A 113 -4.48 7.53 -6.86
CA LEU A 113 -4.83 8.75 -7.59
C LEU A 113 -3.59 9.44 -8.17
N ILE A 114 -2.50 9.51 -7.40
CA ILE A 114 -1.22 10.07 -7.89
C ILE A 114 -0.70 9.26 -9.09
N THR A 115 -0.78 7.93 -9.02
CA THR A 115 -0.36 7.05 -10.13
C THR A 115 -1.22 7.25 -11.38
N GLN A 116 -2.46 7.72 -11.22
CA GLN A 116 -3.36 8.08 -12.32
C GLN A 116 -3.11 9.49 -12.87
N GLY A 117 -2.17 10.25 -12.29
CA GLY A 117 -1.87 11.63 -12.69
C GLY A 117 -2.89 12.65 -12.21
N VAL A 118 -3.68 12.33 -11.18
CA VAL A 118 -4.65 13.25 -10.58
C VAL A 118 -3.93 14.32 -9.78
N ASP A 119 -4.33 15.58 -9.94
CA ASP A 119 -3.76 16.71 -9.23
C ASP A 119 -4.07 16.67 -7.73
N LEU A 120 -3.17 17.21 -6.91
CA LEU A 120 -3.25 17.16 -5.46
C LEU A 120 -4.50 17.85 -4.90
N GLN A 121 -4.99 18.93 -5.53
CA GLN A 121 -6.24 19.58 -5.12
C GLN A 121 -7.47 18.69 -5.35
N GLU A 122 -7.48 17.94 -6.45
CA GLU A 122 -8.55 16.99 -6.73
C GLU A 122 -8.49 15.80 -5.78
N ILE A 123 -7.29 15.29 -5.48
CA ILE A 123 -7.08 14.26 -4.45
C ILE A 123 -7.63 14.73 -3.10
N LYS A 124 -7.34 15.97 -2.72
CA LYS A 124 -7.84 16.59 -1.48
C LYS A 124 -9.35 16.61 -1.42
N TRP A 125 -9.98 17.11 -2.47
CA TRP A 125 -11.43 17.14 -2.58
C TRP A 125 -12.07 15.74 -2.50
N VAL A 126 -11.47 14.74 -3.15
CA VAL A 126 -11.98 13.35 -3.14
C VAL A 126 -11.93 12.76 -1.73
N ILE A 127 -10.84 13.01 -0.99
CA ILE A 127 -10.65 12.49 0.37
C ILE A 127 -11.59 13.18 1.35
N GLU A 128 -11.66 14.51 1.32
CA GLU A 128 -12.55 15.29 2.19
C GLU A 128 -14.02 14.95 1.97
N ARG A 129 -14.45 14.81 0.71
CA ARG A 129 -15.83 14.45 0.37
C ARG A 129 -16.21 13.04 0.84
N ARG A 130 -15.26 12.09 0.76
CA ARG A 130 -15.46 10.75 1.31
C ARG A 130 -15.63 10.80 2.82
N ASP A 131 -14.81 11.59 3.51
CA ASP A 131 -14.89 11.69 4.96
C ASP A 131 -16.25 12.25 5.43
N GLN A 132 -16.76 13.29 4.76
CA GLN A 132 -18.09 13.84 5.03
C GLN A 132 -19.23 12.86 4.74
N THR A 133 -19.05 11.92 3.81
CA THR A 133 -20.05 10.87 3.54
C THR A 133 -19.95 9.68 4.49
N PHE A 134 -18.80 9.47 5.14
CA PHE A 134 -18.65 8.54 6.26
C PHE A 134 -19.41 9.01 7.50
N GLU A 135 -19.42 10.32 7.80
CA GLU A 135 -20.16 10.87 8.94
C GLU A 135 -21.69 10.91 8.73
N LYS A 136 -22.16 10.91 7.46
CA LYS A 136 -23.59 11.03 7.13
C LYS A 136 -24.32 9.74 6.78
N ASN A 137 -23.70 8.56 6.93
CA ASN A 137 -24.39 7.31 6.60
C ASN A 137 -24.20 6.19 7.64
N PRO A 138 -24.97 6.22 8.76
CA PRO A 138 -24.98 5.13 9.75
C PRO A 138 -25.60 3.82 9.20
N HIS A 139 -26.09 3.78 7.96
CA HIS A 139 -26.76 2.63 7.35
C HIS A 139 -26.10 2.14 6.07
N LEU A 140 -24.77 1.96 6.07
CA LEU A 140 -24.13 1.13 5.05
C LEU A 140 -24.46 -0.34 5.33
N PRO A 141 -25.23 -1.04 4.45
CA PRO A 141 -25.70 -2.40 4.72
C PRO A 141 -24.51 -3.34 4.95
N LEU A 142 -24.60 -4.20 5.97
CA LEU A 142 -23.58 -5.19 6.36
C LEU A 142 -23.01 -6.01 5.19
N VAL A 143 -23.84 -6.22 4.15
CA VAL A 143 -23.48 -6.92 2.91
C VAL A 143 -22.41 -6.18 2.10
N ILE A 144 -22.43 -4.85 2.06
CA ILE A 144 -21.43 -4.05 1.34
C ILE A 144 -20.10 -4.04 2.10
N ARG A 145 -20.14 -3.93 3.44
CA ARG A 145 -18.94 -4.09 4.29
C ARG A 145 -18.29 -5.46 4.10
N LYS A 146 -19.09 -6.53 4.05
CA LYS A 146 -18.59 -7.89 3.80
C LYS A 146 -18.03 -8.05 2.39
N LYS A 147 -18.68 -7.49 1.36
CA LYS A 147 -18.17 -7.51 -0.03
C LYS A 147 -16.86 -6.74 -0.19
N LEU A 148 -16.68 -5.61 0.50
CA LEU A 148 -15.41 -4.88 0.52
C LEU A 148 -14.33 -5.67 1.26
N GLN A 149 -14.64 -6.24 2.43
CA GLN A 149 -13.71 -7.11 3.17
C GLN A 149 -13.31 -8.34 2.35
N ASP A 150 -14.24 -8.99 1.66
CA ASP A 150 -13.97 -10.13 0.78
C ASP A 150 -13.16 -9.70 -0.46
N TYR A 151 -13.46 -8.54 -1.05
CA TYR A 151 -12.68 -7.97 -2.15
C TYR A 151 -11.21 -7.72 -1.75
N TYR A 152 -10.95 -7.17 -0.56
CA TYR A 152 -9.59 -7.03 -0.02
C TYR A 152 -8.95 -8.38 0.37
N ARG A 153 -9.75 -9.37 0.76
CA ARG A 153 -9.29 -10.73 1.12
C ARG A 153 -8.77 -11.51 -0.09
N TYR A 154 -9.32 -11.28 -1.29
CA TYR A 154 -8.94 -12.01 -2.50
C TYR A 154 -7.87 -11.32 -3.36
N ARG A 155 -7.65 -10.00 -3.19
CA ARG A 155 -6.66 -9.26 -4.01
C ARG A 155 -5.21 -9.36 -3.47
N ASN A 156 -5.03 -9.78 -2.22
CA ASN A 156 -3.71 -9.93 -1.57
C ASN A 156 -3.12 -11.34 -1.71
N ARG A 157 -3.01 -11.86 -2.95
CA ARG A 157 -2.24 -13.09 -3.26
C ARG A 157 -0.94 -12.81 -4.03
N PHE A 158 -0.25 -11.72 -3.71
CA PHE A 158 1.15 -11.54 -4.13
C PHE A 158 1.98 -11.19 -2.90
N TYR A 159 2.63 -12.21 -2.35
CA TYR A 159 3.64 -12.07 -1.32
C TYR A 159 4.97 -11.75 -2.02
N TYR A 160 5.60 -10.63 -1.66
CA TYR A 160 7.05 -10.51 -1.75
C TYR A 160 7.57 -10.39 -0.32
N GLY A 161 8.05 -11.51 0.21
CA GLY A 161 9.11 -11.50 1.20
C GLY A 161 10.42 -11.77 0.46
N GLN A 162 11.40 -10.90 0.64
CA GLN A 162 12.86 -11.03 0.36
C GLN A 162 13.39 -9.58 0.28
N LEU A 163 14.12 -9.01 1.23
CA LEU A 163 15.39 -9.47 1.83
C LEU A 163 16.22 -10.30 0.83
N TYR A 164 17.11 -9.60 0.13
CA TYR A 164 18.16 -10.10 -0.76
C TYR A 164 17.68 -10.80 -2.04
N SER A 165 17.47 -10.03 -3.12
CA SER A 165 17.46 -10.60 -4.49
C SER A 165 18.21 -9.67 -5.44
N LEU A 166 19.15 -10.24 -6.20
CA LEU A 166 20.04 -9.61 -7.19
C LEU A 166 19.33 -9.23 -8.51
N TYR A 167 18.00 -9.22 -8.55
CA TYR A 167 17.25 -9.05 -9.79
C TYR A 167 16.42 -7.76 -9.82
N SER A 168 16.53 -7.06 -10.94
CA SER A 168 15.84 -5.80 -11.25
C SER A 168 14.31 -5.97 -11.23
N PRO A 169 13.54 -4.96 -10.80
CA PRO A 169 12.07 -4.97 -10.82
C PRO A 169 11.44 -5.39 -12.17
N ILE A 170 12.14 -5.09 -13.29
CA ILE A 170 11.73 -5.47 -14.65
C ILE A 170 11.68 -7.00 -14.83
N TYR A 171 12.53 -7.76 -14.13
CA TYR A 171 12.53 -9.22 -14.16
C TYR A 171 11.19 -9.80 -13.69
N TYR A 172 10.59 -9.18 -12.67
CA TYR A 172 9.30 -9.61 -12.12
C TYR A 172 8.12 -9.19 -12.99
N GLU A 173 8.23 -8.09 -13.73
CA GLU A 173 7.22 -7.72 -14.73
C GLU A 173 7.23 -8.68 -15.93
N LEU A 174 8.43 -9.01 -16.45
CA LEU A 174 8.58 -9.92 -17.58
C LEU A 174 8.14 -11.36 -17.24
N THR A 175 8.48 -11.86 -16.06
CA THR A 175 8.04 -13.19 -15.61
C THR A 175 6.53 -13.24 -15.39
N ASN A 176 5.91 -12.15 -14.92
CA ASN A 176 4.45 -12.06 -14.80
C ASN A 176 3.73 -12.03 -16.15
N ILE A 177 4.30 -11.35 -17.16
CA ILE A 177 3.75 -11.35 -18.53
C ILE A 177 3.82 -12.77 -19.12
N ALA A 178 4.95 -13.47 -18.95
CA ALA A 178 5.12 -14.85 -19.38
C ALA A 178 4.17 -15.83 -18.67
N TYR A 179 3.91 -15.61 -17.37
CA TYR A 179 2.98 -16.46 -16.61
C TYR A 179 1.51 -16.22 -16.99
N ARG A 180 1.16 -14.98 -17.39
CA ARG A 180 -0.18 -14.64 -17.89
C ARG A 180 -0.40 -15.19 -19.30
N SER A 181 0.57 -15.07 -20.19
CA SER A 181 0.46 -15.62 -21.55
C SER A 181 0.32 -17.15 -21.54
N ALA A 182 0.95 -17.85 -20.60
CA ALA A 182 0.80 -19.29 -20.41
C ALA A 182 -0.58 -19.71 -19.86
N LYS A 183 -1.27 -18.83 -19.13
CA LYS A 183 -2.59 -19.12 -18.53
C LYS A 183 -3.74 -18.81 -19.48
N ASP A 184 -3.55 -17.84 -20.37
CA ASP A 184 -4.51 -17.44 -21.40
C ASP A 184 -4.35 -18.25 -22.71
N ASN A 185 -3.16 -18.82 -22.97
CA ASN A 185 -2.98 -19.85 -24.01
C ASN A 185 -3.14 -21.25 -23.40
N LYS A 186 -4.39 -21.70 -23.26
CA LYS A 186 -4.67 -23.14 -23.24
C LYS A 186 -4.40 -23.71 -24.64
N ILE A 187 -3.13 -23.90 -24.99
CA ILE A 187 -2.78 -24.91 -25.98
C ILE A 187 -3.10 -26.23 -25.31
N ALA A 188 -4.09 -26.94 -25.86
CA ALA A 188 -4.38 -28.31 -25.48
C ALA A 188 -3.12 -29.15 -25.77
N TYR A 189 -2.33 -29.41 -24.73
CA TYR A 189 -1.36 -30.47 -24.80
C TYR A 189 -2.16 -31.77 -24.88
N ASN A 190 -2.14 -32.41 -26.04
CA ASN A 190 -2.54 -33.81 -26.19
C ASN A 190 -1.74 -34.62 -25.16
N ILE A 191 -2.36 -34.93 -24.03
CA ILE A 191 -1.79 -35.84 -23.04
C ILE A 191 -1.76 -37.22 -23.71
N PRO A 192 -0.61 -37.90 -23.82
CA PRO A 192 -0.58 -39.26 -24.35
C PRO A 192 -1.27 -40.17 -23.34
N THR A 193 -2.43 -40.74 -23.72
CA THR A 193 -3.06 -41.84 -23.00
C THR A 193 -2.19 -43.10 -23.08
N GLN A 194 -2.25 -43.95 -22.06
CA GLN A 194 -1.46 -45.20 -21.95
C GLN A 194 -1.63 -46.20 -23.12
N GLU A 195 -2.54 -45.95 -24.06
CA GLU A 195 -2.72 -46.75 -25.27
C GLU A 195 -1.63 -46.54 -26.34
N ASN A 196 -0.83 -45.47 -26.27
CA ASN A 196 0.23 -45.20 -27.25
C ASN A 196 1.63 -45.74 -26.86
N ARG A 197 1.74 -46.66 -25.90
CA ARG A 197 3.04 -47.25 -25.50
C ARG A 197 3.45 -48.52 -26.27
N THR A 198 2.68 -48.95 -27.27
CA THR A 198 2.93 -50.24 -27.93
C THR A 198 3.38 -50.16 -29.39
N ILE A 199 3.76 -48.98 -29.92
CA ILE A 199 4.17 -48.86 -31.33
C ILE A 199 5.66 -48.52 -31.54
N GLU A 200 6.42 -48.08 -30.53
CA GLU A 200 7.86 -47.80 -30.70
C GLU A 200 8.80 -48.89 -30.17
N ARG A 201 8.44 -50.16 -30.43
CA ARG A 201 9.41 -51.27 -30.44
C ARG A 201 9.02 -52.23 -31.56
N ASN A 202 9.42 -51.88 -32.78
CA ASN A 202 9.82 -52.75 -33.89
C ASN A 202 9.59 -52.01 -35.21
N CYS A 203 10.68 -51.43 -35.75
CA CYS A 203 11.07 -51.33 -37.16
C CYS A 203 12.13 -50.24 -37.31
#